data_AF-A0A2N5K6W5-F1
#
_entry.id   AF-A0A2N5K6W5-F1
#
_cell.length_a   1.000
_cell.length_b   1.000
_cell.length_c   1.000
_cell.angle_alpha   90.00
_cell.angle_beta   90.00
_cell.angle_gamma   90.00
#
_symmetry.space_group_name_H-M   'P 1'
#
loop_
_entity.id
_entity.type
_entity.pdbx_description
1 polymer ?
#
loop_
_entity_poly.entity_id
_entity_poly.type
_entity_poly.pdbx_seq_one_letter_code
_entity_poly.pdbx_strand_id
1 'polypeptide(L)'
;MPPFRKRTFRTTSFVTLIIASVLLAGCGVAELPMSTFSNDGFESQQIQKLFWPIFWMGMAVFVVVNGILLISIVRYRRRPEDGIPVQLHGNTRVELAWTIAPAILVLGI
;
A
#
# COMPACT_ATOMS: atom_id res chain seq x y z
N MET A 1 21.96 18.97 -34.14
CA MET A 1 21.35 17.99 -33.21
C MET A 1 22.09 18.06 -31.87
N PRO A 2 21.45 18.37 -30.72
CA PRO A 2 22.12 18.32 -29.42
C PRO A 2 22.19 16.89 -28.86
N PRO A 3 23.26 16.53 -28.12
CA PRO A 3 23.45 15.16 -27.61
C PRO A 3 22.64 14.88 -26.34
N PHE A 4 22.19 13.63 -26.19
CA PHE A 4 21.55 13.09 -24.99
C PHE A 4 22.53 13.08 -23.81
N ARG A 5 22.38 14.02 -22.87
CA ARG A 5 23.15 14.06 -21.61
C ARG A 5 22.79 12.85 -20.74
N LYS A 6 23.74 11.94 -20.50
CA LYS A 6 23.52 10.73 -19.69
C LYS A 6 23.17 11.09 -18.24
N ARG A 7 21.97 10.66 -17.83
CA ARG A 7 21.33 10.90 -16.51
C ARG A 7 21.86 9.98 -15.40
N THR A 8 23.08 9.44 -15.55
CA THR A 8 23.64 8.37 -14.71
C THR A 8 24.26 8.85 -13.41
N PHE A 9 24.59 10.15 -13.29
CA PHE A 9 25.20 10.73 -12.08
C PHE A 9 24.19 10.99 -10.95
N ARG A 10 22.89 11.10 -11.29
CA ARG A 10 21.84 11.41 -10.30
C ARG A 10 21.40 10.18 -9.52
N THR A 11 21.40 8.99 -10.13
CA THR A 11 20.91 7.74 -9.52
C THR A 11 21.89 7.14 -8.53
N THR A 12 23.19 7.17 -8.80
CA THR A 12 24.23 6.69 -7.86
C THR A 12 24.22 7.49 -6.56
N SER A 13 24.00 8.80 -6.63
CA SER A 13 23.92 9.67 -5.45
C SER A 13 22.67 9.41 -4.59
N PHE A 14 21.56 8.98 -5.19
CA PHE A 14 20.36 8.59 -4.43
C PHE A 14 20.56 7.25 -3.72
N VAL A 15 21.23 6.28 -4.38
CA VAL A 15 21.49 4.96 -3.78
C VAL A 15 22.43 5.08 -2.59
N THR A 16 23.50 5.88 -2.69
CA THR A 16 24.42 6.10 -1.57
C THR A 16 23.75 6.82 -0.40
N LEU A 17 22.88 7.80 -0.66
CA LEU A 17 22.09 8.48 0.38
C LEU A 17 21.12 7.53 1.09
N ILE A 18 20.44 6.65 0.35
CA ILE A 18 19.55 5.64 0.94
C ILE A 18 20.33 4.67 1.82
N ILE A 19 21.45 4.14 1.33
CA ILE A 19 22.31 3.23 2.10
C ILE A 19 22.85 3.92 3.36
N ALA A 20 23.32 5.16 3.26
CA ALA A 20 23.76 5.93 4.42
C ALA A 20 22.63 6.16 5.42
N SER A 21 21.43 6.55 4.97
CA SER A 21 20.28 6.73 5.87
C SER A 21 19.86 5.43 6.58
N VAL A 22 19.94 4.27 5.90
CA VAL A 22 19.63 2.97 6.49
C VAL A 22 20.68 2.57 7.52
N LEU A 23 21.96 2.82 7.23
CA LEU A 23 23.07 2.55 8.16
C LEU A 23 23.05 3.46 9.39
N LEU A 24 22.65 4.74 9.23
CA LEU A 24 22.54 5.69 10.35
C LEU A 24 21.22 5.57 11.14
N ALA A 25 20.20 4.87 10.63
CA ALA A 25 18.93 4.67 11.33
C ALA A 25 18.98 3.63 12.48
N GLY A 26 20.16 3.07 12.78
CA GLY A 26 20.33 1.97 13.74
C GLY A 26 20.18 2.31 15.23
N CYS A 27 19.80 3.53 15.61
CA CYS A 27 19.66 3.91 17.02
C CYS A 27 18.20 3.70 17.49
N GLY A 28 17.84 2.47 17.89
CA GLY A 28 16.51 2.21 18.45
C GLY A 28 16.07 0.75 18.66
N VAL A 29 16.99 -0.21 18.78
CA VAL A 29 16.67 -1.65 18.89
C VAL A 29 16.84 -2.25 20.30
N ALA A 30 17.16 -1.45 21.31
CA ALA A 30 17.21 -1.91 22.70
C ALA A 30 15.88 -1.59 23.38
N GLU A 31 15.11 -2.63 23.68
CA GLU A 31 13.83 -2.66 24.42
C GLU A 31 13.25 -1.28 24.76
N LEU A 32 12.35 -0.80 23.90
CA LEU A 32 11.58 0.41 24.15
C LEU A 32 10.47 0.05 25.14
N PRO A 33 10.51 0.51 26.41
CA PRO A 33 9.46 0.21 27.40
C PRO A 33 8.10 0.80 27.02
N MET A 34 8.06 1.64 25.98
CA MET A 34 6.86 2.24 25.41
C MET A 34 6.72 1.84 23.94
N SER A 35 6.59 0.54 23.66
CA SER A 35 6.26 0.05 22.33
C SER A 35 4.78 -0.33 22.24
N THR A 36 4.12 -0.02 21.13
CA THR A 36 2.72 -0.43 20.89
C THR A 36 2.58 -1.96 20.75
N PHE A 37 3.70 -2.67 20.60
CA PHE A 37 3.74 -4.12 20.41
C PHE A 37 4.04 -4.91 21.69
N SER A 38 4.50 -4.26 22.78
CA SER A 38 4.57 -4.85 24.12
C SER A 38 3.24 -4.68 24.83
N ASN A 39 2.62 -5.78 25.29
CA ASN A 39 1.26 -5.79 25.85
C ASN A 39 1.21 -6.26 27.31
N ASP A 40 2.08 -5.71 28.15
CA ASP A 40 2.26 -6.15 29.54
C ASP A 40 1.07 -5.83 30.46
N GLY A 41 0.22 -4.86 30.09
CA GLY A 41 -0.98 -4.48 30.85
C GLY A 41 -2.25 -5.20 30.36
N PHE A 42 -3.19 -5.49 31.26
CA PHE A 42 -4.45 -6.17 30.93
C PHE A 42 -5.23 -5.49 29.79
N GLU A 43 -5.39 -4.16 29.82
CA GLU A 43 -6.06 -3.40 28.76
C GLU A 43 -5.31 -3.48 27.42
N SER A 44 -3.97 -3.44 27.46
CA SER A 44 -3.15 -3.52 26.26
C SER A 44 -3.27 -4.89 25.56
N GLN A 45 -3.50 -5.97 26.31
CA GLN A 45 -3.77 -7.29 25.74
C GLN A 45 -5.11 -7.33 25.01
N GLN A 46 -6.16 -6.68 25.54
CA GLN A 46 -7.45 -6.61 24.87
C GLN A 46 -7.37 -5.82 23.56
N ILE A 47 -6.68 -4.67 23.59
CA ILE A 47 -6.45 -3.86 22.39
C ILE A 47 -5.65 -4.67 21.35
N GLN A 48 -4.59 -5.38 21.76
CA GLN A 48 -3.83 -6.21 20.83
C GLN A 48 -4.64 -7.34 20.21
N LYS A 49 -5.53 -7.97 20.97
CA LYS A 49 -6.42 -9.02 20.44
C LYS A 49 -7.34 -8.50 19.34
N LEU A 50 -7.79 -7.24 19.42
CA LEU A 50 -8.61 -6.61 18.38
C LEU A 50 -7.77 -6.05 17.22
N PHE A 51 -6.56 -5.58 17.51
CA PHE A 51 -5.64 -5.03 16.51
C PHE A 51 -5.28 -6.05 15.43
N TRP A 52 -4.92 -7.28 15.80
CA TRP A 52 -4.46 -8.29 14.83
C TRP A 52 -5.51 -8.65 13.77
N PRO A 53 -6.78 -8.95 14.10
CA PRO A 53 -7.84 -9.16 13.12
C PRO A 53 -8.02 -7.95 12.18
N ILE A 54 -8.10 -6.74 12.74
CA ILE A 54 -8.28 -5.51 11.96
C ILE A 54 -7.10 -5.28 11.02
N PHE A 55 -5.88 -5.49 11.51
CA PHE A 55 -4.66 -5.37 10.72
C PHE A 55 -4.67 -6.32 9.52
N TRP A 56 -5.01 -7.60 9.73
CA TRP A 56 -5.07 -8.58 8.64
C TRP A 56 -6.21 -8.31 7.66
N MET A 57 -7.39 -7.90 8.13
CA MET A 57 -8.49 -7.47 7.26
C MET A 57 -8.11 -6.24 6.43
N GLY A 58 -7.48 -5.24 7.05
CA GLY A 58 -6.99 -4.05 6.36
C GLY A 58 -5.90 -4.36 5.34
N MET A 59 -4.97 -5.25 5.68
CA MET A 59 -3.93 -5.72 4.76
C MET A 59 -4.53 -6.45 3.55
N ALA A 60 -5.55 -7.29 3.75
CA ALA A 60 -6.25 -7.96 2.67
C ALA A 60 -6.90 -6.95 1.71
N VAL A 61 -7.64 -5.96 2.24
CA VAL A 61 -8.23 -4.88 1.44
C VAL A 61 -7.16 -4.10 0.69
N PHE A 62 -6.06 -3.76 1.37
CA PHE A 62 -4.94 -3.03 0.77
C PHE A 62 -4.36 -3.78 -0.43
N VAL A 63 -4.10 -5.07 -0.31
CA VAL A 63 -3.56 -5.90 -1.40
C VAL A 63 -4.56 -5.98 -2.56
N VAL A 64 -5.85 -6.16 -2.30
CA VAL A 64 -6.88 -6.24 -3.34
C VAL A 64 -6.98 -4.92 -4.11
N VAL A 65 -7.09 -3.79 -3.42
CA VAL A 65 -7.23 -2.47 -4.05
C VAL A 65 -5.98 -2.10 -4.83
N ASN A 66 -4.79 -2.26 -4.24
CA ASN A 66 -3.53 -1.96 -4.94
C ASN A 66 -3.29 -2.94 -6.10
N GLY A 67 -3.65 -4.22 -5.94
CA GLY A 67 -3.57 -5.21 -7.01
C GLY A 67 -4.41 -4.80 -8.21
N ILE A 68 -5.69 -4.47 -8.00
CA ILE A 68 -6.60 -3.99 -9.07
C ILE A 68 -6.06 -2.71 -9.70
N LEU A 69 -5.54 -1.78 -8.91
CA LEU A 69 -4.96 -0.53 -9.40
C LEU A 69 -3.73 -0.78 -10.28
N LEU A 70 -2.77 -1.59 -9.82
CA LEU A 70 -1.56 -1.93 -10.57
C LEU A 70 -1.89 -2.67 -11.86
N ILE A 71 -2.82 -3.63 -11.80
CA ILE A 71 -3.32 -4.33 -12.99
C ILE A 71 -3.92 -3.32 -13.96
N SER A 72 -4.74 -2.39 -13.48
CA SER A 72 -5.39 -1.38 -14.33
C SER A 72 -4.36 -0.46 -15.01
N ILE A 73 -3.36 -0.01 -14.26
CA ILE A 73 -2.26 0.82 -14.76
C ILE A 73 -1.48 0.09 -15.86
N VAL A 74 -1.13 -1.18 -15.66
CA VAL A 74 -0.32 -1.95 -16.60
C VAL A 74 -1.14 -2.39 -17.83
N ARG A 75 -2.37 -2.87 -17.61
CA ARG A 75 -3.23 -3.46 -18.64
C ARG A 75 -3.83 -2.43 -19.57
N TYR A 76 -4.23 -1.27 -19.05
CA TYR A 76 -4.91 -0.20 -19.79
C TYR A 76 -4.00 1.00 -20.06
N ARG A 77 -2.68 0.80 -20.02
CA ARG A 77 -1.72 1.83 -20.40
C ARG A 77 -1.87 2.16 -21.90
N ARG A 78 -2.19 3.41 -22.20
CA ARG A 78 -2.41 3.90 -23.57
C ARG A 78 -1.22 3.60 -24.49
N ARG A 79 -1.53 3.13 -25.69
CA ARG A 79 -0.60 2.86 -26.78
C ARG A 79 -0.93 3.71 -28.02
N PRO A 80 0.04 3.92 -28.93
CA PRO A 80 -0.18 4.72 -30.14
C PRO A 80 -1.34 4.24 -31.02
N GLU A 81 -1.57 2.93 -31.03
CA GLU A 81 -2.62 2.24 -31.79
C GLU A 81 -4.02 2.29 -31.13
N ASP A 82 -4.12 2.79 -29.90
CA ASP A 82 -5.38 2.78 -29.16
C ASP A 82 -6.33 3.90 -29.62
N GLY A 83 -7.54 3.50 -30.01
CA GLY A 83 -8.66 4.40 -30.29
C GLY A 83 -9.30 4.99 -29.03
N ILE A 84 -10.45 5.64 -29.20
CA ILE A 84 -11.24 6.14 -28.07
C ILE A 84 -11.84 4.92 -27.32
N PRO A 85 -11.69 4.82 -25.99
CA PRO A 85 -12.23 3.70 -25.22
C PRO A 85 -13.77 3.76 -25.17
N VAL A 86 -14.40 2.62 -24.87
CA VAL A 86 -15.84 2.54 -24.66
C VAL A 86 -16.30 3.43 -23.50
N GLN A 87 -17.30 4.27 -23.72
CA GLN A 87 -17.84 5.19 -22.71
C GLN A 87 -18.87 4.46 -21.84
N LEU A 88 -18.38 3.71 -20.85
CA LEU A 88 -19.21 3.07 -19.85
C LEU A 88 -19.43 4.05 -18.68
N HIS A 89 -20.69 4.33 -18.34
CA HIS A 89 -21.03 5.26 -17.26
C HIS A 89 -21.04 4.60 -15.87
N GLY A 90 -21.24 3.28 -15.79
CA GLY A 90 -21.29 2.56 -14.52
C GLY A 90 -21.79 1.12 -14.67
N ASN A 91 -21.86 0.41 -13.55
CA ASN A 91 -22.42 -0.93 -13.50
C ASN A 91 -23.03 -1.17 -12.11
N THR A 92 -24.36 -1.11 -12.05
CA THR A 92 -25.14 -1.25 -10.81
C THR A 92 -24.83 -2.52 -10.03
N ARG A 93 -24.52 -3.64 -10.72
CA ARG A 93 -24.20 -4.90 -10.04
C ARG A 93 -22.85 -4.82 -9.33
N VAL A 94 -21.86 -4.19 -9.95
CA VAL A 94 -20.53 -3.99 -9.38
C VAL A 94 -20.60 -2.97 -8.25
N GLU A 95 -21.39 -1.91 -8.45
CA GLU A 95 -21.69 -0.89 -7.45
C GLU A 95 -22.32 -1.48 -6.18
N LEU A 96 -23.29 -2.36 -6.35
CA LEU A 96 -23.91 -3.06 -5.23
C LEU A 96 -22.92 -4.01 -4.54
N ALA A 97 -22.13 -4.76 -5.31
CA ALA A 97 -21.16 -5.71 -4.77
C ALA A 97 -20.09 -5.01 -3.89
N TRP A 98 -19.53 -3.89 -4.35
CA TRP A 98 -18.53 -3.15 -3.57
C TRP A 98 -19.12 -2.34 -2.42
N THR A 99 -20.45 -2.19 -2.34
CA THR A 99 -21.10 -1.53 -1.20
C THR A 99 -21.42 -2.54 -0.10
N ILE A 100 -21.88 -3.73 -0.50
CA ILE A 100 -22.16 -4.83 0.43
C ILE A 100 -20.88 -5.38 1.05
N ALA A 101 -19.81 -5.54 0.27
CA ALA A 101 -18.57 -6.14 0.77
C ALA A 101 -17.96 -5.39 1.98
N PRO A 102 -17.79 -4.04 1.97
CA PRO A 102 -17.36 -3.29 3.14
C PRO A 102 -18.34 -3.36 4.32
N ALA A 103 -19.65 -3.39 4.04
CA ALA A 103 -20.65 -3.51 5.11
C ALA A 103 -20.53 -4.84 5.86
N ILE A 104 -20.37 -5.96 5.13
CA ILE A 104 -20.13 -7.27 5.73
C ILE A 104 -18.79 -7.32 6.47
N LEU A 105 -17.74 -6.71 5.92
CA LEU A 105 -16.43 -6.66 6.56
C LEU A 105 -16.51 -6.00 7.94
N VAL A 106 -17.19 -4.86 8.06
CA VAL A 106 -17.37 -4.16 9.34
C VAL A 106 -18.22 -4.97 10.33
N LEU A 107 -19.27 -5.65 9.86
CA LEU A 107 -20.09 -6.52 10.71
C LEU A 107 -19.33 -7.75 11.24
N GLY A 108 -18.22 -8.12 10.59
CA GLY A 108 -17.36 -9.22 11.01
C GLY A 108 -16.25 -8.84 11.99
N ILE A 109 -16.11 -7.55 12.33
CA ILE A 109 -15.20 -7.03 13.36
C ILE A 109 -15.88 -7.13 14.74
#